data_AF-A0AAD9K7R0-F1
#
_entry.id   AF-A0AAD9K7R0-F1
#
_cell.length_a   1.000
_cell.length_b   1.000
_cell.length_c   1.000
_cell.angle_alpha   90.00
_cell.angle_beta   90.00
_cell.angle_gamma   90.00
#
_symmetry.space_group_name_H-M   'P 1'
#
loop_
_entity.id
_entity.type
_entity.pdbx_description
1 polymer ?
#
loop_
_entity_poly.entity_id
_entity_poly.type
_entity_poly.pdbx_seq_one_letter_code
_entity_poly.pdbx_strand_id
1 'polypeptide(L)' 'MMNIRFCYICFLGIGVGQTTPDKMFTLSEVECLGACVNAPMVQINDDYYEDLTEKDIVEIINDLKAGKKPKAGLR' A
#
# COMPACT_ATOMS: atom_id res chain seq x y z
N MET A 1 6.21 14.80 10.23
CA MET A 1 5.24 14.56 9.15
C MET A 1 5.68 13.29 8.45
N MET A 2 4.96 12.19 8.67
CA MET A 2 5.14 10.99 7.84
C MET A 2 4.46 11.28 6.49
N ASN A 3 4.71 10.49 5.47
CA ASN A 3 3.88 10.45 4.27
C ASN A 3 3.60 8.99 3.94
N ILE A 4 2.70 8.72 3.00
CA ILE A 4 2.31 7.36 2.62
C ILE A 4 3.52 6.52 2.18
N ARG A 5 4.49 7.12 1.45
CA ARG A 5 5.73 6.44 1.07
C ARG A 5 6.54 5.94 2.28
N PHE A 6 6.77 6.81 3.26
CA PHE A 6 7.48 6.46 4.49
C PHE A 6 6.67 5.49 5.37
N CYS A 7 5.33 5.53 5.30
CA CYS A 7 4.46 4.65 6.06
C CYS A 7 4.70 3.17 5.71
N TYR A 8 4.77 2.80 4.42
CA TYR A 8 5.04 1.42 4.00
C TYR A 8 6.38 0.90 4.54
N ILE A 9 7.42 1.72 4.42
CA ILE A 9 8.79 1.35 4.79
C ILE A 9 8.87 1.12 6.31
N CYS A 10 8.31 2.04 7.10
CA CYS A 10 8.31 1.92 8.55
C CYS A 10 7.41 0.76 9.04
N PHE A 11 6.24 0.55 8.42
CA PHE A 11 5.28 -0.45 8.88
C PHE A 11 5.63 -1.88 8.47
N LEU A 12 6.19 -2.08 7.27
CA LEU A 12 6.63 -3.40 6.80
C LEU A 12 8.10 -3.69 7.17
N GLY A 13 8.88 -2.66 7.54
CA GLY A 13 10.29 -2.81 7.90
C GLY A 13 11.20 -3.16 6.71
N ILE A 14 10.79 -2.81 5.49
CA ILE A 14 11.51 -3.12 4.24
C ILE A 14 11.73 -1.86 3.39
N GLY A 15 12.80 -1.86 2.60
CA GLY A 15 13.06 -0.83 1.59
C GLY A 15 12.33 -1.08 0.27
N VAL A 16 12.40 -0.10 -0.64
CA VAL A 16 11.91 -0.26 -2.02
C VAL A 16 12.70 -1.36 -2.72
N GLY A 17 12.00 -2.22 -3.46
CA GLY A 17 12.55 -3.39 -4.15
C GLY A 17 12.77 -4.61 -3.26
N GLN A 18 12.45 -4.53 -1.96
CA GLN A 18 12.61 -5.65 -1.03
C GLN A 18 11.30 -6.39 -0.81
N THR A 19 11.42 -7.64 -0.34
CA THR A 19 10.31 -8.50 0.05
C THR A 19 10.41 -8.78 1.54
N THR A 20 9.28 -8.80 2.24
CA THR A 20 9.23 -9.12 3.67
C THR A 20 9.70 -10.56 3.94
N PRO A 21 10.26 -10.85 5.14
CA PRO A 21 10.75 -12.20 5.47
C PRO A 21 9.68 -13.30 5.43
N ASP A 22 8.42 -12.93 5.67
CA ASP A 22 7.25 -13.81 5.57
C ASP A 22 6.81 -14.08 4.12
N LYS A 23 7.47 -13.44 3.13
CA LYS A 23 7.18 -13.53 1.70
C LYS A 23 5.77 -13.08 1.30
N MET A 24 5.11 -12.28 2.15
CA MET A 24 3.74 -11.81 1.91
C MET A 24 3.70 -10.51 1.10
N PHE A 25 4.69 -9.62 1.27
CA PHE A 25 4.68 -8.29 0.65
C PHE A 25 6.00 -7.99 -0.05
N THR A 26 5.90 -7.49 -1.28
CA THR A 26 7.01 -6.91 -2.02
C THR A 26 6.72 -5.45 -2.28
N LEU A 27 7.59 -4.55 -1.82
CA LEU A 27 7.42 -3.12 -2.04
C LEU A 27 8.09 -2.73 -3.36
N SER A 28 7.31 -2.29 -4.34
CA SER A 28 7.83 -1.77 -5.61
C SER A 28 7.38 -0.33 -5.81
N GLU A 29 8.32 0.55 -6.15
CA GLU A 29 8.00 1.91 -6.60
C GLU A 29 7.75 1.84 -8.11
N VAL A 30 6.64 2.43 -8.52
CA VAL A 30 6.21 2.48 -9.90
C VAL A 30 5.92 3.92 -10.26
N GLU A 31 5.97 4.21 -11.56
CA GLU A 31 5.60 5.51 -12.10
C GLU A 31 4.06 5.68 -12.08
N CYS A 32 3.53 6.46 -13.02
CA CYS A 32 2.10 6.72 -13.10
C CYS A 32 1.26 5.44 -13.28
N LEU A 33 0.29 5.26 -12.38
CA LEU A 33 -0.72 4.19 -12.41
C LEU A 33 -2.07 4.63 -13.00
N GLY A 34 -2.17 5.84 -13.55
CA GLY A 34 -3.38 6.32 -14.23
C GLY A 34 -4.52 6.79 -13.32
N ALA A 35 -4.33 6.79 -11.99
CA ALA A 35 -5.31 7.21 -10.98
C ALA A 35 -5.06 8.62 -10.42
N CYS A 36 -4.57 9.54 -11.26
CA CYS A 36 -4.08 10.86 -10.82
C CYS A 36 -5.14 11.70 -10.09
N VAL A 37 -6.40 11.58 -10.48
CA VAL A 37 -7.53 12.30 -9.87
C VAL A 37 -7.84 11.86 -8.44
N ASN A 38 -7.45 10.63 -8.09
CA ASN A 38 -7.71 10.02 -6.79
C ASN A 38 -6.41 9.78 -6.02
N ALA A 39 -5.36 10.55 -6.33
CA ALA A 39 -4.12 10.53 -5.58
C ALA A 39 -4.35 11.03 -4.14
N PRO A 40 -3.63 10.49 -3.14
CA PRO A 40 -2.60 9.44 -3.23
C PRO A 40 -3.20 8.02 -3.29
N MET A 41 -2.50 7.10 -3.96
CA MET A 41 -3.01 5.76 -4.27
C MET A 41 -1.91 4.69 -4.26
N VAL A 42 -2.31 3.42 -4.21
CA VAL A 42 -1.43 2.26 -4.35
C VAL A 42 -2.13 1.14 -5.13
N GLN A 43 -1.35 0.33 -5.83
CA GLN A 43 -1.82 -0.91 -6.42
C GLN A 43 -1.32 -2.08 -5.57
N ILE A 44 -2.24 -2.96 -5.20
CA ILE A 44 -1.92 -4.22 -4.52
C ILE A 44 -2.47 -5.35 -5.38
N ASN A 45 -1.56 -6.15 -5.94
CA ASN A 45 -1.89 -7.11 -6.99
C ASN A 45 -2.60 -6.40 -8.17
N ASP A 46 -3.85 -6.76 -8.46
CA ASP A 46 -4.63 -6.21 -9.57
C ASP A 46 -5.58 -5.07 -9.13
N ASP A 47 -5.63 -4.76 -7.83
CA ASP A 47 -6.60 -3.84 -7.25
C ASP A 47 -5.95 -2.48 -6.94
N TYR A 48 -6.64 -1.41 -7.32
CA TYR A 48 -6.29 -0.04 -6.96
C TYR A 48 -6.95 0.38 -5.65
N TYR A 49 -6.19 1.04 -4.78
CA TYR A 49 -6.65 1.65 -3.54
C TYR A 49 -6.32 3.13 -3.62
N GLU A 50 -7.33 3.99 -3.47
CA GLU A 50 -7.23 5.40 -3.84
C GLU A 50 -7.75 6.32 -2.73
N ASP A 51 -7.43 7.62 -2.80
CA ASP A 51 -7.72 8.64 -1.77
C ASP A 51 -7.25 8.23 -0.36
N LEU A 52 -6.00 7.77 -0.30
CA LEU A 52 -5.46 7.13 0.89
C LEU A 52 -4.86 8.12 1.88
N THR A 53 -4.96 7.78 3.16
CA THR A 53 -4.18 8.38 4.24
C THR A 53 -3.21 7.34 4.82
N GLU A 54 -2.29 7.78 5.66
CA GLU A 54 -1.37 6.87 6.37
C GLU A 54 -2.11 5.82 7.21
N LYS A 55 -3.27 6.17 7.77
CA LYS A 55 -4.07 5.25 8.57
C LYS A 55 -4.68 4.15 7.70
N ASP A 56 -5.19 4.52 6.53
CA ASP A 56 -5.82 3.58 5.60
C ASP A 56 -4.82 2.51 5.12
N ILE A 57 -3.56 2.90 4.89
CA ILE A 57 -2.48 1.94 4.56
C ILE A 57 -2.25 0.93 5.68
N VAL A 58 -2.19 1.39 6.92
CA VAL A 58 -2.00 0.50 8.07
C VAL A 58 -3.17 -0.49 8.19
N GLU A 59 -4.40 -0.01 7.99
CA GLU A 59 -5.60 -0.85 7.99
C GLU A 59 -5.58 -1.88 6.85
N ILE A 60 -5.31 -1.44 5.62
CA ILE A 60 -5.21 -2.32 4.44
C ILE A 60 -4.16 -3.42 4.66
N ILE A 61 -2.96 -3.07 5.13
CA ILE A 61 -1.90 -4.06 5.37
C ILE A 61 -2.31 -5.04 6.47
N ASN A 62 -2.95 -4.57 7.54
CA ASN A 62 -3.42 -5.45 8.62
C ASN A 62 -4.51 -6.41 8.15
N ASP A 63 -5.46 -5.94 7.32
CA ASP A 63 -6.48 -6.78 6.73
C ASP A 63 -5.87 -7.85 5.82
N LEU A 64 -4.91 -7.47 4.97
CA LEU A 64 -4.19 -8.42 4.11
C LEU A 64 -3.40 -9.45 4.92
N LYS A 65 -2.72 -9.03 6.01
CA LYS A 65 -2.05 -9.95 6.94
C LYS A 65 -3.01 -10.89 7.65
N ALA A 66 -4.24 -10.45 7.91
CA ALA A 66 -5.30 -11.27 8.49
C ALA A 66 -6.01 -12.18 7.46
N GLY A 67 -5.57 -12.18 6.20
CA GLY A 67 -6.20 -12.96 5.12
C GLY A 67 -7.53 -12.40 4.64
N LYS A 68 -7.86 -11.15 5.00
CA LYS A 68 -9.05 -10.44 4.51
C LYS A 68 -8.68 -9.68 3.23
N LYS A 69 -9.64 -9.56 2.32
CA LYS A 69 -9.51 -8.70 1.14
C LYS A 69 -10.14 -7.34 1.45
N PRO A 70 -9.34 -6.26 1.64
CA PRO A 70 -9.88 -4.93 1.85
C PRO A 70 -10.57 -4.42 0.58
N LYS A 71 -11.56 -3.54 0.75
CA LYS A 71 -12.35 -2.99 -0.35
C LYS A 71 -11.45 -2.16 -1.29
N ALA A 72 -11.39 -2.55 -2.55
CA ALA A 72 -10.68 -1.82 -3.59
C ALA A 72 -11.49 -0.62 -4.09
N GLY A 73 -10.78 0.35 -4.67
CA GLY A 73 -11.29 1.59 -5.26
C GLY A 73 -11.15 2.80 -4.34
N LEU A 74 -12.05 3.76 -4.55
CA LEU A 74 -12.14 4.98 -3.75
C LEU A 74 -12.60 4.67 -2.33
N ARG A 75 -11.93 5.29 -1.37
CA ARG A 75 -12.26 5.22 0.05
C ARG A 75 -13.65 5.78 0.37
#